data_AF-A0AAU6K095-F1
#
_entry.id   AF-A0AAU6K095-F1
#
_cell.length_a   1.000
_cell.length_b   1.000
_cell.length_c   1.000
_cell.angle_alpha   90.00
_cell.angle_beta   90.00
_cell.angle_gamma   90.00
#
_symmetry.space_group_name_H-M   'P 1'
#
loop_
_entity.id
_entity.type
_entity.pdbx_description
1 polymer ?
#
loop_
_entity_poly.entity_id
_entity_poly.type
_entity_poly.pdbx_seq_one_letter_code
_entity_poly.pdbx_strand_id
1 'polypeptide(L)'
;MIVVVRIVLGLLLMAHGLVHLLYVAPDVPEFSLDHSRLIPESARQPFGVVLMALAVAGFATLVLSVWGVPGLVSSWPVITIVASLVSAMLLLLFWNARLVFGITIDIALVALALVRPGWMDTVVGADH
;
A
#
# COMPACT_ATOMS: atom_id res chain seq x y z
N MET A 1 7.01 0.56 -24.67
CA MET A 1 6.14 -0.28 -23.82
C MET A 1 6.43 -0.11 -22.33
N ILE A 2 7.70 -0.10 -21.90
CA ILE A 2 8.06 0.03 -20.47
C ILE A 2 7.49 1.28 -19.78
N VAL A 3 7.46 2.42 -20.47
CA VAL A 3 6.88 3.67 -19.94
C VAL A 3 5.38 3.53 -19.64
N VAL A 4 4.63 2.87 -20.53
CA VAL A 4 3.18 2.65 -20.32
C VAL A 4 2.97 1.74 -19.11
N VAL A 5 3.79 0.69 -18.95
CA VAL A 5 3.74 -0.19 -17.78
C VAL A 5 4.03 0.59 -16.49
N ARG A 6 5.06 1.45 -16.47
CA ARG A 6 5.38 2.32 -15.32
C ARG A 6 4.21 3.23 -14.94
N ILE A 7 3.58 3.86 -15.93
CA ILE A 7 2.43 4.74 -15.70
C ILE A 7 1.27 3.95 -15.11
N VAL A 8 0.91 2.82 -15.73
CA VAL A 8 -0.22 1.98 -15.27
C VAL A 8 0.04 1.43 -13.87
N LEU A 9 1.22 0.87 -13.60
CA LEU A 9 1.57 0.35 -12.27
C LEU A 9 1.57 1.46 -11.22
N GLY A 10 2.15 2.61 -11.52
CA GLY A 10 2.12 3.76 -10.60
C GLY A 10 0.69 4.21 -10.30
N LEU A 11 -0.19 4.27 -11.31
CA LEU A 11 -1.60 4.62 -11.10
C LEU A 11 -2.34 3.58 -10.25
N LEU A 12 -2.11 2.28 -10.47
CA LEU A 12 -2.72 1.22 -9.68
C LEU A 12 -2.26 1.25 -8.22
N LEU A 13 -0.96 1.45 -7.99
CA LEU A 13 -0.39 1.58 -6.65
C LEU A 13 -0.91 2.83 -5.94
N MET A 14 -1.04 3.95 -6.66
CA MET A 14 -1.63 5.17 -6.15
C MET A 14 -3.09 4.95 -5.78
N ALA A 15 -3.88 4.31 -6.64
CA ALA A 15 -5.29 4.00 -6.37
C ALA A 15 -5.45 3.11 -5.13
N HIS A 16 -4.62 2.05 -5.01
CA HIS A 16 -4.60 1.18 -3.84
C HIS A 16 -4.21 1.94 -2.57
N GLY A 17 -3.20 2.81 -2.61
CA GLY A 17 -2.83 3.66 -1.47
C GLY A 17 -3.96 4.62 -1.06
N LEU A 18 -4.57 5.31 -2.03
CA LEU A 18 -5.61 6.31 -1.78
C LEU A 18 -6.94 5.70 -1.33
N VAL A 19 -7.22 4.42 -1.63
CA VAL A 19 -8.45 3.76 -1.16
C VAL A 19 -8.53 3.74 0.37
N HIS A 20 -7.40 3.77 1.07
CA HIS A 20 -7.39 3.83 2.52
C HIS A 20 -7.93 5.15 3.08
N LEU A 21 -7.97 6.24 2.30
CA LEU A 21 -8.62 7.47 2.72
C LEU A 21 -10.13 7.31 2.91
N LEU A 22 -10.73 6.23 2.39
CA LEU A 22 -12.13 5.91 2.66
C LEU A 22 -12.39 5.59 4.14
N TYR A 23 -11.37 5.30 4.95
CA TYR A 23 -11.52 5.11 6.41
C TYR A 23 -12.00 6.36 7.16
N VAL A 24 -11.88 7.54 6.54
CA VAL A 24 -12.41 8.80 7.09
C VAL A 24 -13.63 9.29 6.32
N ALA A 25 -14.09 8.55 5.31
CA ALA A 25 -15.29 8.91 4.55
C ALA A 25 -16.55 8.47 5.32
N PRO A 26 -17.55 9.36 5.50
CA PRO A 26 -18.73 9.07 6.32
C PRO A 26 -19.65 7.99 5.73
N ASP A 27 -19.64 7.80 4.41
CA ASP A 27 -20.64 7.00 3.68
C ASP A 27 -20.11 5.65 3.18
N VAL A 28 -18.97 5.18 3.70
CA VAL A 28 -18.34 3.91 3.29
C VAL A 28 -18.18 2.97 4.49
N PRO A 29 -19.25 2.28 4.92
CA PRO A 29 -19.25 1.49 6.15
C PRO A 29 -18.22 0.34 6.14
N GLU A 30 -17.77 -0.09 4.97
CA GLU A 30 -16.69 -1.07 4.84
C GLU A 30 -15.35 -0.59 5.40
N PHE A 31 -15.09 0.72 5.32
CA PHE A 31 -13.89 1.37 5.80
C PHE A 31 -14.20 2.09 7.11
N SER A 32 -14.40 1.34 8.20
CA SER A 32 -14.66 1.89 9.53
C SER A 32 -13.50 1.65 10.48
N LEU A 33 -13.12 2.67 11.24
CA LEU A 33 -12.17 2.58 12.34
C LEU A 33 -12.84 2.34 13.70
N ASP A 34 -14.16 2.20 13.76
CA ASP A 34 -14.89 2.13 15.03
C ASP A 34 -14.86 0.73 15.64
N HIS A 35 -14.69 -0.29 14.80
CA HIS A 35 -14.76 -1.68 15.19
C HIS A 35 -13.41 -2.38 15.00
N SER A 36 -12.80 -2.82 16.10
CA SER A 36 -11.64 -3.69 16.08
C SER A 36 -11.74 -4.69 17.23
N ARG A 37 -11.37 -5.95 16.96
CA ARG A 37 -11.28 -7.01 17.98
C ARG A 37 -10.01 -6.93 18.82
N LEU A 38 -8.97 -6.29 18.29
CA LEU A 38 -7.62 -6.31 18.88
C LEU A 38 -7.24 -4.97 19.53
N ILE A 39 -7.82 -3.87 19.08
CA ILE A 39 -7.51 -2.53 19.58
C ILE A 39 -8.59 -2.05 20.57
N PRO A 40 -8.22 -1.59 21.78
CA PRO A 40 -9.14 -0.96 22.72
C PRO A 40 -9.84 0.26 22.13
N GLU A 41 -11.10 0.47 22.48
CA GLU A 41 -11.96 1.51 21.90
C GLU A 41 -11.33 2.91 21.92
N SER A 42 -10.70 3.30 23.04
CA SER A 42 -10.02 4.59 23.19
C SER A 42 -8.81 4.79 22.26
N ALA A 43 -8.23 3.71 21.73
CA ALA A 43 -7.06 3.74 20.86
C ALA A 43 -7.37 3.49 19.38
N ARG A 44 -8.59 3.05 19.04
CA ARG A 44 -8.95 2.63 17.66
C ARG A 44 -8.76 3.73 16.63
N GLN A 45 -9.42 4.87 16.84
CA GLN A 45 -9.37 6.03 15.95
C GLN A 45 -7.94 6.55 15.74
N PRO A 46 -7.16 6.93 16.79
CA PRO A 46 -5.82 7.44 16.56
C PRO A 46 -4.89 6.40 15.92
N PHE A 47 -4.99 5.14 16.31
CA PHE A 47 -4.15 4.08 15.76
C PHE A 47 -4.48 3.80 14.28
N GLY A 48 -5.76 3.72 13.95
CA GLY A 48 -6.24 3.55 12.58
C GLY A 48 -5.83 4.70 11.66
N VAL A 49 -5.97 5.94 12.13
CA VAL A 49 -5.55 7.13 11.37
C VAL A 49 -4.04 7.13 11.10
N VAL A 50 -3.23 6.75 12.09
CA VAL A 50 -1.77 6.65 11.91
C VAL A 50 -1.43 5.58 10.88
N LEU A 51 -2.00 4.37 10.99
CA LEU A 51 -1.75 3.30 10.01
C LEU A 51 -2.21 3.68 8.61
N MET A 52 -3.38 4.31 8.48
CA MET A 52 -3.88 4.84 7.21
C MET A 52 -2.91 5.85 6.60
N ALA A 53 -2.47 6.84 7.38
CA ALA A 53 -1.54 7.85 6.89
C ALA A 53 -0.20 7.23 6.46
N LEU A 54 0.32 6.27 7.22
CA LEU A 54 1.53 5.53 6.87
C LEU A 54 1.36 4.69 5.61
N ALA A 55 0.21 4.03 5.42
CA ALA A 55 -0.09 3.26 4.22
C ALA A 55 -0.13 4.18 2.97
N VAL A 56 -0.88 5.28 3.05
CA VAL A 56 -0.97 6.28 1.97
C VAL A 56 0.42 6.84 1.63
N ALA A 57 1.19 7.25 2.63
CA ALA A 57 2.53 7.79 2.43
C ALA A 57 3.49 6.73 1.86
N GLY A 58 3.41 5.49 2.34
CA GLY A 58 4.22 4.37 1.85
C GLY A 58 3.95 4.07 0.38
N PHE A 59 2.69 3.97 -0.02
CA PHE A 59 2.32 3.76 -1.43
C PHE A 59 2.65 4.96 -2.31
N ALA A 60 2.46 6.20 -1.84
CA ALA A 60 2.89 7.38 -2.58
C ALA A 60 4.42 7.37 -2.82
N THR A 61 5.20 7.00 -1.79
CA THR A 61 6.66 6.86 -1.90
C THR A 61 7.04 5.74 -2.88
N LEU A 62 6.30 4.62 -2.87
CA LEU A 62 6.50 3.55 -3.83
C LEU A 62 6.21 3.99 -5.27
N VAL A 63 5.14 4.77 -5.49
CA VAL A 63 4.82 5.32 -6.82
C VAL A 63 5.94 6.21 -7.33
N LEU A 64 6.50 7.07 -6.47
CA LEU A 64 7.67 7.89 -6.81
C LEU A 64 8.88 7.03 -7.19
N SER A 65 9.11 5.93 -6.48
CA SER A 65 10.14 4.96 -6.82
C SER A 65 9.91 4.34 -8.22
N VAL A 66 8.70 3.87 -8.50
CA VAL A 66 8.30 3.29 -9.82
C VAL A 66 8.43 4.31 -10.95
N TRP A 67 8.19 5.59 -10.68
CA TRP A 67 8.36 6.68 -11.64
C TRP A 67 9.80 7.21 -11.74
N GLY A 68 10.75 6.59 -11.06
CA GLY A 68 12.17 6.84 -11.27
C GLY A 68 12.75 8.00 -10.46
N VAL A 69 12.13 8.40 -9.35
CA VAL A 69 12.68 9.46 -8.48
C VAL A 69 14.05 9.01 -7.93
N PRO A 70 15.13 9.79 -8.15
CA PRO A 70 16.47 9.43 -7.68
C PRO A 70 16.51 9.18 -6.18
N GLY A 71 17.25 8.16 -5.76
CA GLY A 71 17.37 7.74 -4.35
C GLY A 71 16.25 6.82 -3.86
N LEU A 72 15.09 6.76 -4.54
CA LEU A 72 13.98 5.87 -4.17
C LEU A 72 13.95 4.58 -5.00
N VAL A 73 14.49 4.62 -6.23
CA VAL A 73 14.49 3.49 -7.18
C VAL A 73 15.07 2.21 -6.57
N SER A 74 16.28 2.26 -6.01
CA SER A 74 16.91 1.08 -5.40
C SER A 74 16.21 0.56 -4.15
N SER A 75 15.38 1.41 -3.52
CA SER A 75 14.65 1.08 -2.30
C SER A 75 13.26 0.52 -2.58
N TRP A 76 12.84 0.38 -3.84
CA TRP A 76 11.51 -0.10 -4.23
C TRP A 76 11.06 -1.38 -3.49
N PRO A 77 11.91 -2.41 -3.28
CA PRO A 77 11.46 -3.63 -2.62
C PRO A 77 11.16 -3.39 -1.14
N VAL A 78 12.02 -2.62 -0.46
CA VAL A 78 11.86 -2.31 0.97
C VAL A 78 10.63 -1.44 1.18
N ILE A 79 10.44 -0.41 0.37
CA ILE A 79 9.26 0.46 0.42
C ILE A 79 7.99 -0.37 0.17
N THR A 80 8.01 -1.27 -0.82
CA THR A 80 6.87 -2.15 -1.14
C THR A 80 6.50 -3.02 0.05
N ILE A 81 7.47 -3.69 0.67
CA ILE A 81 7.23 -4.57 1.82
C ILE A 81 6.64 -3.77 2.99
N VAL A 82 7.25 -2.65 3.36
CA VAL A 82 6.79 -1.83 4.50
C VAL A 82 5.39 -1.29 4.24
N ALA A 83 5.14 -0.69 3.08
CA ALA A 83 3.83 -0.13 2.74
C ALA A 83 2.73 -1.21 2.73
N SER A 84 3.00 -2.37 2.12
CA SER A 84 2.06 -3.49 2.06
C SER A 84 1.79 -4.10 3.44
N LEU A 85 2.80 -4.20 4.30
CA LEU A 85 2.60 -4.71 5.67
C LEU A 85 1.79 -3.75 6.54
N VAL A 86 2.04 -2.43 6.43
CA VAL A 86 1.25 -1.42 7.15
C VAL A 86 -0.20 -1.44 6.66
N SER A 87 -0.41 -1.53 5.34
CA SER A 87 -1.75 -1.66 4.75
C SER A 87 -2.46 -2.94 5.21
N ALA A 88 -1.80 -4.09 5.12
CA ALA A 88 -2.35 -5.35 5.59
C ALA A 88 -2.67 -5.30 7.09
N MET A 89 -1.82 -4.65 7.91
CA MET A 89 -2.08 -4.46 9.33
C MET A 89 -3.35 -3.64 9.57
N LEU A 90 -3.54 -2.53 8.85
CA LEU A 90 -4.76 -1.72 8.93
C LEU A 90 -5.98 -2.56 8.56
N LEU A 91 -5.93 -3.29 7.45
CA LEU A 91 -7.03 -4.13 6.97
C LEU A 91 -7.36 -5.28 7.93
N LEU A 92 -6.35 -5.89 8.56
CA LEU A 92 -6.54 -7.00 9.51
C LEU A 92 -7.08 -6.50 10.86
N LEU A 93 -6.62 -5.36 11.35
CA LEU A 93 -7.06 -4.79 12.63
C LEU A 93 -8.49 -4.24 12.56
N PHE A 94 -8.86 -3.66 11.43
CA PHE A 94 -10.20 -3.09 11.15
C PHE A 94 -10.93 -3.93 10.09
N TRP A 95 -10.91 -5.25 10.31
CA TRP A 95 -11.35 -6.26 9.35
C TRP A 95 -12.78 -6.09 8.83
N ASN A 96 -12.91 -6.12 7.50
CA ASN A 96 -14.16 -6.29 6.78
C ASN A 96 -13.95 -7.27 5.61
N ALA A 97 -14.84 -8.26 5.45
CA ALA A 97 -14.72 -9.30 4.42
C ALA A 97 -14.69 -8.75 2.98
N ARG A 98 -15.30 -7.59 2.73
CA ARG A 98 -15.29 -6.93 1.42
C ARG A 98 -13.90 -6.40 1.02
N LEU A 99 -12.98 -6.26 1.99
CA LEU A 99 -11.62 -5.75 1.78
C LEU A 99 -10.58 -6.84 1.53
N VAL A 100 -11.00 -8.10 1.34
CA VAL A 100 -10.10 -9.24 1.09
C VAL A 100 -9.21 -9.02 -0.16
N PHE A 101 -9.72 -8.28 -1.14
CA PHE A 101 -8.95 -7.94 -2.34
C PHE A 101 -7.73 -7.08 -2.01
N GLY A 102 -7.86 -6.14 -1.07
CA GLY A 102 -6.73 -5.30 -0.63
C GLY A 102 -5.60 -6.14 -0.03
N ILE A 103 -5.94 -7.09 0.84
CA ILE A 103 -4.96 -8.02 1.42
C ILE A 103 -4.31 -8.89 0.35
N THR A 104 -5.07 -9.32 -0.65
CA THR A 104 -4.55 -10.11 -1.76
C THR A 104 -3.53 -9.31 -2.57
N ILE A 105 -3.79 -8.02 -2.81
CA ILE A 105 -2.84 -7.10 -3.43
C ILE A 105 -1.57 -6.99 -2.57
N ASP A 106 -1.70 -6.76 -1.27
CA ASP A 106 -0.55 -6.62 -0.38
C ASP A 106 0.35 -7.87 -0.38
N ILE A 107 -0.26 -9.06 -0.33
CA ILE A 107 0.47 -10.33 -0.42
C ILE A 107 1.21 -10.45 -1.76
N ALA A 108 0.54 -10.11 -2.86
CA ALA A 108 1.16 -10.17 -4.19
C ALA A 108 2.33 -9.19 -4.31
N LEU A 109 2.20 -7.98 -3.75
CA LEU A 109 3.26 -6.97 -3.73
C LEU A 109 4.45 -7.41 -2.88
N VAL A 110 4.20 -7.96 -1.69
CA VAL A 110 5.27 -8.52 -0.84
C VAL A 110 5.98 -9.67 -1.57
N ALA A 111 5.25 -10.59 -2.18
CA ALA A 111 5.84 -11.68 -2.94
C ALA A 111 6.70 -11.16 -4.10
N LEU A 112 6.22 -10.16 -4.84
CA LEU A 112 6.96 -9.53 -5.92
C LEU A 112 8.26 -8.86 -5.43
N ALA A 113 8.20 -8.16 -4.31
CA ALA A 113 9.35 -7.51 -3.69
C ALA A 113 10.38 -8.49 -3.11
N LEU A 114 9.95 -9.70 -2.71
CA LEU A 114 10.83 -10.77 -2.26
C LEU A 114 11.49 -11.51 -3.42
N VAL A 115 10.71 -11.85 -4.46
CA VAL A 115 11.20 -12.58 -5.63
C VAL A 115 12.10 -11.71 -6.51
N ARG A 116 11.82 -10.41 -6.60
CA ARG A 116 12.56 -9.43 -7.42
C ARG A 116 12.85 -9.93 -8.83
N PRO A 117 11.81 -10.23 -9.63
CA PRO A 117 12.04 -10.70 -10.98
C PRO A 117 12.73 -9.61 -11.80
N GLY A 118 13.72 -9.96 -12.63
CA GLY A 118 14.57 -8.97 -13.31
C GLY A 118 13.84 -7.95 -14.19
N TRP A 119 12.63 -8.28 -14.67
CA TRP A 119 11.80 -7.31 -15.41
C TRP A 119 11.30 -6.16 -14.53
N MET A 120 11.15 -6.37 -13.21
CA MET A 120 10.77 -5.30 -12.29
C MET A 120 11.87 -4.27 -12.12
N ASP A 121 13.14 -4.70 -12.11
CA ASP A 121 14.25 -3.75 -12.02
C ASP A 121 14.29 -2.86 -13.28
N THR A 122 14.04 -3.43 -14.47
CA THR A 122 13.85 -2.64 -15.71
C THR A 122 12.63 -1.71 -15.64
N VAL A 123 11.53 -2.15 -15.02
CA VAL A 123 10.33 -1.33 -14.82
C VAL A 123 10.59 -0.19 -13.84
N VAL A 124 11.33 -0.38 -12.76
CA VAL A 124 11.58 0.71 -11.78
C VAL A 124 12.77 1.58 -12.22
N GLY A 125 13.64 1.06 -13.09
CA GLY A 125 14.87 1.74 -13.51
C GLY A 125 16.03 1.48 -12.55
N ALA A 126 16.01 0.34 -11.86
CA ALA A 126 17.02 -0.10 -10.91
C ALA A 126 18.16 -0.91 -11.56
N ASP A 127 18.12 -1.06 -12.88
CA ASP A 127 19.14 -1.64 -13.74
C ASP A 127 20.38 -0.73 -13.82
N HIS A 128 21.25 -0.84 -12.82
CA HIS A 128 22.60 -0.28 -12.78
C HIS A 128 23.62 -1.34 -12.38
#